data_AF-A0A924TF46-F1
#
_entry.id   AF-A0A924TF46-F1
#
_cell.length_a   1.000
_cell.length_b   1.000
_cell.length_c   1.000
_cell.angle_alpha   90.00
_cell.angle_beta   90.00
_cell.angle_gamma   90.00
#
_symmetry.space_group_name_H-M   'P 1'
#
loop_
_entity.id
_entity.type
_entity.pdbx_description
1 polymer ?
#
loop_
_entity_poly.entity_id
_entity_poly.type
_entity_poly.pdbx_seq_one_letter_code
_entity_poly.pdbx_strand_id
1 'polypeptide(L)' 'MLRFLASTLPASRGATIAIGDGANDLPMLKAATMGVSFHVKPTVREQVKVAINERGLDTLLAFLP' A
#
# COMPACT_ATOMS: atom_id res chain seq x y z
N MET A 1 9.54 8.55 4.73
CA MET A 1 10.34 7.31 4.54
C MET A 1 10.21 6.73 3.13
N LEU A 2 9.02 6.30 2.69
CA LEU A 2 8.83 5.65 1.37
C LEU A 2 9.49 6.38 0.19
N ARG A 3 9.20 7.67 -0.02
CA ARG A 3 9.77 8.45 -1.14
C ARG A 3 11.29 8.54 -1.10
N PHE A 4 11.86 8.59 0.11
CA PHE A 4 13.30 8.62 0.31
C PHE A 4 13.91 7.27 -0.10
N LEU A 5 13.40 6.16 0.44
CA LEU A 5 13.89 4.82 0.09
C LEU A 5 13.73 4.50 -1.40
N ALA A 6 12.59 4.87 -1.98
CA ALA A 6 12.36 4.71 -3.42
C ALA A 6 13.33 5.54 -4.28
N SER A 7 13.91 6.62 -3.73
CA SER A 7 14.94 7.41 -4.43
C SER A 7 16.35 6.85 -4.29
N THR A 8 16.60 5.98 -3.30
CA THR A 8 17.91 5.38 -3.05
C THR A 8 18.05 3.99 -3.67
N LEU A 9 16.95 3.36 -4.10
CA LEU A 9 16.96 2.04 -4.72
C LEU A 9 17.08 2.15 -6.24
N PRO A 10 17.66 1.13 -6.93
CA PRO A 10 17.71 1.08 -8.39
C PRO A 10 16.32 0.97 -9.05
N ALA A 11 15.29 0.63 -8.28
CA ALA A 11 13.93 0.56 -8.75
C ALA A 11 13.41 1.95 -9.16
N SER A 12 12.72 2.03 -10.29
CA SER A 12 12.01 3.25 -10.68
C SER A 12 11.06 3.68 -9.56
N ARG A 13 10.97 4.99 -9.27
CA ARG A 13 9.98 5.55 -8.33
C ARG A 13 8.55 5.11 -8.67
N GLY A 14 8.30 4.73 -9.92
CA GLY A 14 7.02 4.18 -10.39
C GLY A 14 6.73 2.74 -9.97
N ALA A 15 7.67 2.01 -9.36
CA ALA A 15 7.52 0.61 -8.96
C ALA A 15 7.46 0.46 -7.43
N THR A 16 6.53 1.16 -6.78
CA THR A 16 6.39 1.13 -5.31
C THR A 16 5.04 0.54 -4.89
N ILE A 17 5.10 -0.42 -3.96
CA ILE A 17 3.93 -0.98 -3.29
C ILE A 17 4.07 -0.67 -1.81
N ALA A 18 3.01 -0.10 -1.20
CA ALA A 18 2.95 0.14 0.24
C ALA A 18 1.72 -0.56 0.82
N ILE A 19 1.90 -1.12 2.02
CA ILE A 19 0.87 -1.86 2.75
C ILE A 19 0.76 -1.26 4.15
N GLY A 20 -0.46 -1.11 4.66
CA GLY A 20 -0.72 -0.55 6.00
C GLY A 20 -2.08 -0.97 6.53
N ASP A 21 -2.28 -0.88 7.84
CA ASP A 21 -3.46 -1.37 8.55
C ASP A 21 -4.25 -0.26 9.27
N GLY A 22 -3.83 1.01 9.13
CA GLY A 22 -4.48 2.13 9.79
C GLY A 22 -4.52 3.44 9.01
N ALA A 23 -5.23 4.42 9.59
CA ALA A 23 -5.32 5.78 9.06
C ALA A 23 -3.94 6.47 8.98
N ASN A 24 -3.02 6.11 9.88
CA ASN A 24 -1.67 6.67 9.94
C ASN A 24 -0.83 6.31 8.70
N ASP A 25 -1.18 5.23 8.00
CA ASP A 25 -0.49 4.80 6.78
C ASP A 25 -0.99 5.52 5.54
N LEU A 26 -2.13 6.21 5.60
CA LEU A 26 -2.74 6.88 4.44
C LEU A 26 -1.77 7.78 3.67
N PRO A 27 -0.91 8.60 4.31
CA PRO A 27 0.10 9.37 3.58
C PRO A 27 1.08 8.49 2.80
N MET A 28 1.46 7.33 3.36
CA MET A 28 2.34 6.36 2.72
C MET A 28 1.63 5.61 1.59
N LEU A 29 0.41 5.12 1.82
CA LEU A 29 -0.41 4.40 0.85
C LEU A 29 -0.75 5.27 -0.37
N LYS A 30 -1.05 6.56 -0.15
CA LYS A 30 -1.29 7.54 -1.23
C LYS A 30 -0.02 7.93 -1.99
N ALA A 31 1.15 7.79 -1.37
CA ALA A 31 2.43 8.12 -1.99
C ALA A 31 3.00 7.00 -2.87
N ALA A 32 2.59 5.75 -2.64
CA ALA A 32 2.99 4.60 -3.43
C ALA A 32 2.26 4.53 -4.79
N THR A 33 2.86 3.87 -5.77
CA THR A 33 2.18 3.54 -7.03
C THR A 33 0.96 2.66 -6.75
N MET A 34 1.13 1.65 -5.89
CA MET A 34 0.06 0.81 -5.38
C MET A 34 0.03 0.84 -3.84
N GLY A 35 -0.96 1.52 -3.28
CA GLY A 35 -1.26 1.50 -1.85
C GLY A 35 -2.34 0.47 -1.53
N VAL A 36 -2.05 -0.44 -0.59
CA VAL A 36 -2.94 -1.52 -0.16
C VAL A 36 -3.22 -1.38 1.34
N SER A 37 -4.49 -1.32 1.72
CA SER A 37 -4.84 -1.46 3.15
C SER A 37 -5.06 -2.94 3.50
N PHE A 38 -4.61 -3.35 4.68
CA PHE A 38 -4.78 -4.70 5.21
C PHE A 38 -5.57 -4.65 6.53
N HIS A 39 -6.71 -5.32 6.60
CA HIS A 39 -7.57 -5.43 7.81
C HIS A 39 -7.95 -4.08 8.45
N VAL A 40 -8.16 -3.08 7.60
CA VAL A 40 -8.41 -1.69 8.01
C VAL A 40 -9.88 -1.47 8.41
N LYS A 41 -10.16 -0.48 9.28
CA LYS A 41 -11.53 -0.01 9.60
C LYS A 41 -12.26 0.57 8.36
N PRO A 42 -13.59 0.45 8.24
CA PRO A 42 -14.35 0.92 7.06
C PRO A 42 -14.03 2.35 6.61
N THR A 43 -13.88 3.29 7.54
CA THR A 43 -13.57 4.71 7.28
C THR A 43 -12.24 4.96 6.57
N VAL A 44 -11.30 4.01 6.66
CA VAL A 44 -9.98 4.11 6.02
C VAL A 44 -9.95 3.32 4.71
N ARG A 45 -10.84 2.32 4.53
CA ARG A 45 -10.98 1.54 3.28
C ARG A 45 -11.33 2.43 2.10
N GLU A 46 -12.23 3.39 2.31
CA GLU A 46 -12.70 4.32 1.27
C GLU A 46 -11.61 5.27 0.76
N GLN A 47 -10.46 5.33 1.43
CA GLN A 47 -9.38 6.27 1.13
C GLN A 47 -8.19 5.63 0.41
N VAL A 48 -8.28 4.33 0.11
CA VAL A 48 -7.21 3.54 -0.52
C VAL A 48 -7.72 2.84 -1.79
N LYS A 49 -6.80 2.51 -2.71
CA LYS A 49 -7.16 1.89 -3.99
C LYS A 49 -7.48 0.40 -3.88
N VAL A 50 -6.77 -0.30 -2.99
CA VAL A 50 -6.89 -1.75 -2.79
C VAL A 50 -7.03 -2.02 -1.30
N ALA A 51 -7.96 -2.89 -0.93
CA ALA A 51 -8.17 -3.29 0.45
C ALA A 51 -8.33 -4.81 0.56
N ILE A 52 -7.49 -5.44 1.39
CA ILE A 52 -7.57 -6.85 1.74
C ILE A 52 -8.17 -6.93 3.14
N ASN A 53 -9.41 -7.41 3.26
CA ASN A 53 -10.14 -7.41 4.53
C ASN A 53 -10.57 -8.80 5.03
N GLU A 54 -10.64 -9.78 4.14
CA GLU A 54 -11.22 -11.10 4.46
C GLU A 54 -10.21 -12.24 4.38
N ARG A 55 -9.08 -12.02 3.71
CA ARG A 55 -8.04 -13.02 3.44
C ARG A 55 -6.70 -12.59 4.04
N GLY A 56 -5.72 -13.48 3.95
CA GLY A 56 -4.35 -13.21 4.38
C GLY A 56 -3.60 -12.28 3.42
N LEU A 57 -2.39 -11.88 3.84
CA LEU A 57 -1.52 -10.99 3.07
C LEU A 57 -1.04 -11.62 1.75
N ASP A 58 -1.06 -12.94 1.66
CA ASP A 58 -0.82 -13.74 0.45
C ASP A 58 -1.72 -13.35 -0.72
N THR A 59 -2.91 -12.82 -0.43
CA THR A 59 -3.81 -12.24 -1.46
C THR A 59 -3.11 -11.17 -2.31
N LEU A 60 -2.10 -10.48 -1.75
CA LEU A 60 -1.31 -9.50 -2.47
C LEU A 60 -0.61 -10.08 -3.71
N LEU A 61 -0.21 -11.35 -3.68
CA LEU A 61 0.50 -12.00 -4.79
C LEU A 61 -0.31 -11.99 -6.09
N ALA A 62 -1.65 -12.02 -6.00
CA ALA A 62 -2.53 -11.94 -7.15
C ALA A 62 -2.58 -10.55 -7.81
N PHE A 63 -2.07 -9.50 -7.14
CA PHE A 63 -2.03 -8.12 -7.62
C PHE A 63 -0.64 -7.69 -8.12
N LEU A 64 0.38 -8.54 -7.97
CA LEU A 64 1.72 -8.23 -8.45
C LEU A 64 1.81 -8.45 -9.97
N PRO A 65 2.50 -7.56 -10.71
CA PRO A 65 2.73 -7.73 -12.15
C PRO A 65 3.71 -8.87 -12.47
#